data_AF-A0A1A8US01-F1
#
_entry.id   AF-A0A1A8US01-F1
#
_cell.length_a   1.000
_cell.length_b   1.000
_cell.length_c   1.000
_cell.angle_alpha   90.00
_cell.angle_beta   90.00
_cell.angle_gamma   90.00
#
_symmetry.space_group_name_H-M   'P 1'
#
loop_
_entity.id
_entity.type
_entity.pdbx_description
1 polymer ?
#
loop_
_entity_poly.entity_id
_entity_poly.type
_entity_poly.pdbx_seq_one_letter_code
_entity_poly.pdbx_strand_id
1 'polypeptide(L)'
;MPNAGFSTKIGLLSIFFTEVGGKAVCLVCGEEIAVFKDYNLSRHYDKKHSEKYKNLSDAERARTSEALLAKLQKQQGFFTKLHTSRDAATRTSFVISHKIAKNSKPFSEGEFVKECMVDSAALICPEKKAHLSKSRCPGEP
;
A
#
# COMPACT_ATOMS: atom_id res chain seq x y z
N MET A 1 15.54 2.28 -5.41
CA MET A 1 16.77 1.45 -5.46
C MET A 1 16.35 0.00 -5.58
N PRO A 2 16.79 -0.75 -6.60
CA PRO A 2 16.47 -2.17 -6.71
C PRO A 2 17.49 -2.96 -5.89
N ASN A 3 17.07 -3.54 -4.77
CA ASN A 3 17.93 -4.48 -4.05
C ASN A 3 17.90 -5.82 -4.78
N ALA A 4 19.05 -6.15 -5.36
CA ALA A 4 19.36 -7.44 -5.92
C ALA A 4 19.60 -8.46 -4.80
N GLY A 5 19.20 -9.71 -5.06
CA GLY A 5 19.88 -10.88 -4.50
C GLY A 5 19.09 -11.71 -3.50
N PHE A 6 18.23 -12.59 -4.00
CA PHE A 6 18.28 -14.01 -3.59
C PHE A 6 17.73 -14.89 -4.71
N SER A 7 18.59 -15.24 -5.68
CA SER A 7 18.38 -16.40 -6.53
C SER A 7 19.03 -17.57 -5.81
N THR A 8 18.27 -18.55 -5.31
CA THR A 8 18.69 -19.96 -5.19
C THR A 8 17.48 -20.85 -4.86
N LYS A 9 17.16 -21.76 -5.79
CA LYS A 9 16.36 -22.99 -5.65
C LYS A 9 14.88 -22.83 -5.22
N ILE A 10 13.99 -22.93 -6.21
CA ILE A 10 12.58 -23.28 -5.99
C ILE A 10 12.53 -24.71 -5.42
N GLY A 11 12.54 -24.83 -4.09
CA GLY A 11 12.16 -26.05 -3.40
C GLY A 11 10.64 -26.17 -3.39
N LEU A 12 10.12 -27.40 -3.52
CA LEU A 12 8.68 -27.73 -3.53
C LEU A 12 7.89 -27.19 -2.32
N LEU A 13 8.59 -26.92 -1.22
CA LEU A 13 8.10 -26.33 0.03
C LEU A 13 7.82 -24.82 -0.03
N SER A 14 8.38 -24.13 -1.04
CA SER A 14 8.25 -22.68 -1.23
C SER A 14 6.93 -22.25 -1.85
N ILE A 15 6.07 -23.19 -2.27
CA ILE A 15 4.91 -22.83 -3.10
C ILE A 15 3.88 -22.03 -2.30
N PHE A 16 3.66 -22.29 -1.01
CA PHE A 16 2.68 -21.56 -0.20
C PHE A 16 3.26 -20.44 0.66
N PHE A 17 4.47 -19.99 0.39
CA PHE A 17 5.12 -18.93 1.14
C PHE A 17 5.62 -17.83 0.21
N THR A 18 5.64 -16.60 0.72
CA THR A 18 6.18 -15.44 0.01
C THR A 18 6.94 -14.55 0.99
N GLU A 19 7.76 -13.65 0.48
CA GLU A 19 8.47 -12.67 1.30
C GLU A 19 7.73 -11.32 1.28
N VAL A 20 7.46 -10.78 2.46
CA VAL A 20 6.88 -9.45 2.65
C VAL A 20 7.74 -8.69 3.66
N GLY A 21 8.41 -7.62 3.21
CA GLY A 21 9.20 -6.76 4.08
C GLY A 21 10.36 -7.48 4.80
N GLY A 22 11.03 -8.42 4.14
CA GLY A 22 12.13 -9.19 4.72
C GLY A 22 11.70 -10.36 5.60
N LYS A 23 10.40 -10.64 5.69
CA LYS A 23 9.84 -11.75 6.48
C LYS A 23 9.11 -12.74 5.59
N ALA A 24 9.18 -14.01 5.94
CA ALA A 24 8.43 -15.05 5.25
C ALA A 24 6.98 -15.05 5.74
N VAL A 25 6.02 -15.10 4.83
CA VAL A 25 4.58 -15.09 5.11
C VAL A 25 3.93 -16.30 4.48
N CYS A 26 3.13 -17.03 5.26
CA CYS A 26 2.31 -18.12 4.72
C CYS A 26 1.12 -17.56 3.94
N LEU A 27 0.96 -17.97 2.68
CA LEU A 27 -0.15 -17.54 1.83
C LEU A 27 -1.51 -18.10 2.26
N VAL A 28 -1.54 -19.19 3.01
CA VAL A 28 -2.79 -19.85 3.45
C VAL A 28 -3.40 -19.16 4.66
N CYS A 29 -2.59 -18.84 5.67
CA CYS A 29 -3.05 -18.27 6.94
C CYS A 29 -2.60 -16.83 7.20
N GLY A 30 -1.64 -16.30 6.43
CA GLY A 30 -1.08 -14.96 6.62
C GLY A 30 -0.08 -14.83 7.76
N GLU A 31 0.29 -15.92 8.44
CA GLU A 31 1.26 -15.87 9.54
C GLU A 31 2.68 -15.59 9.04
N GLU A 32 3.39 -14.75 9.79
CA GLU A 32 4.82 -14.48 9.60
C GLU A 32 5.67 -15.57 10.24
N ILE A 33 6.66 -16.07 9.50
CA ILE A 33 7.66 -17.00 9.99
C ILE A 33 8.94 -16.23 10.26
N ALA A 34 9.33 -16.17 11.53
CA ALA A 34 10.44 -15.33 12.01
C ALA A 34 11.79 -15.61 11.35
N VAL A 35 12.02 -16.85 10.91
CA VAL A 35 13.28 -17.26 10.29
C VAL A 35 13.01 -18.04 9.02
N PHE A 36 13.47 -17.52 7.89
CA PHE A 36 13.29 -18.09 6.55
C PHE A 36 14.24 -19.28 6.31
N LYS A 37 13.98 -20.37 7.02
CA LYS A 37 14.65 -21.67 6.87
C LYS A 37 13.62 -22.71 6.46
N ASP A 38 13.97 -23.58 5.52
CA ASP A 38 13.09 -24.63 5.00
C ASP A 38 12.41 -25.44 6.11
N TYR A 39 13.17 -25.89 7.12
CA TYR A 39 12.62 -26.60 8.28
C TYR A 39 11.47 -25.86 8.97
N ASN A 40 11.56 -24.53 9.12
CA ASN A 40 10.50 -23.74 9.77
C ASN A 40 9.25 -23.66 8.89
N LEU A 41 9.44 -23.53 7.58
CA LEU A 41 8.34 -23.49 6.59
C LEU A 41 7.66 -24.86 6.49
N SER A 42 8.44 -25.94 6.41
CA SER A 42 7.94 -27.32 6.40
C SER A 42 7.14 -27.60 7.64
N ARG A 43 7.71 -27.34 8.83
CA ARG A 43 7.03 -27.58 10.10
C ARG A 43 5.72 -26.80 10.21
N HIS A 44 5.71 -25.56 9.73
CA HIS A 44 4.49 -24.75 9.70
C HIS A 44 3.43 -25.39 8.78
N TYR A 45 3.81 -25.71 7.54
CA TYR A 45 2.90 -26.32 6.56
C TYR A 45 2.38 -27.67 7.05
N ASP A 46 3.26 -28.55 7.53
CA ASP A 46 2.91 -29.90 7.99
C ASP A 46 1.93 -29.87 9.15
N LYS A 47 2.15 -28.97 10.12
CA LYS A 47 1.30 -28.87 11.30
C LYS A 47 -0.05 -28.22 11.02
N LYS A 48 -0.13 -27.26 10.10
CA LYS A 48 -1.32 -26.41 9.94
C LYS A 48 -2.12 -26.66 8.66
N HIS A 49 -1.47 -27.13 7.60
CA HIS A 49 -2.01 -27.07 6.25
C HIS A 49 -1.88 -28.38 5.46
N SER A 50 -0.99 -29.29 5.86
CA SER A 50 -0.77 -30.55 5.15
C SER A 50 -2.04 -31.34 4.90
N GLU A 51 -2.91 -31.54 5.90
CA GLU A 51 -4.14 -32.33 5.73
C GLU A 51 -5.03 -31.86 4.58
N LYS A 52 -5.09 -30.53 4.36
CA LYS A 52 -5.93 -29.91 3.33
C LYS A 52 -5.28 -29.90 1.94
N TYR A 53 -3.94 -29.79 1.89
CA TYR A 53 -3.22 -29.53 0.64
C TYR A 53 -2.26 -30.67 0.22
N LYS A 54 -2.15 -31.76 1.00
CA LYS A 54 -1.26 -32.90 0.72
C LYS A 54 -1.61 -33.68 -0.55
N ASN A 55 -2.90 -33.74 -0.90
CA ASN A 55 -3.40 -34.52 -2.04
C ASN A 55 -3.48 -33.71 -3.34
N LEU A 56 -3.07 -32.45 -3.34
CA LEU A 56 -3.05 -31.64 -4.56
C LEU A 56 -1.89 -32.07 -5.46
N SER A 57 -2.16 -32.22 -6.75
CA SER A 57 -1.11 -32.29 -7.76
C SER A 57 -0.26 -31.02 -7.76
N ASP A 58 0.95 -31.09 -8.31
CA ASP A 58 1.84 -29.92 -8.40
C ASP A 58 1.19 -28.76 -9.16
N ALA A 59 0.44 -29.07 -10.22
CA ALA A 59 -0.30 -28.07 -11.00
C ALA A 59 -1.44 -27.41 -10.20
N GLU A 60 -2.18 -28.17 -9.40
CA GLU A 60 -3.22 -27.60 -8.52
C GLU A 60 -2.62 -26.78 -7.38
N ARG A 61 -1.50 -27.24 -6.83
CA ARG A 61 -0.75 -26.53 -5.78
C ARG A 61 -0.25 -25.18 -6.29
N ALA A 62 0.34 -25.13 -7.49
CA ALA A 62 0.80 -23.90 -8.12
C ALA A 62 -0.36 -22.92 -8.35
N ARG A 63 -1.45 -23.37 -9.00
CA ARG A 63 -2.64 -22.53 -9.23
C ARG A 63 -3.25 -21.98 -7.95
N THR A 64 -3.31 -22.82 -6.91
CA THR A 64 -3.82 -22.39 -5.59
C THR A 64 -2.93 -21.33 -4.98
N SER A 65 -1.61 -21.51 -5.05
CA SER A 65 -0.65 -20.52 -4.54
C SER A 65 -0.77 -19.19 -5.27
N GLU A 66 -0.81 -19.20 -6.60
CA GLU A 66 -0.97 -17.98 -7.41
C GLU A 66 -2.25 -17.22 -7.04
N ALA A 67 -3.36 -17.94 -6.86
CA ALA A 67 -4.62 -17.33 -6.44
C ALA A 67 -4.53 -16.71 -5.02
N LEU A 68 -3.86 -17.38 -4.09
CA LEU A 68 -3.65 -16.85 -2.73
C LEU A 68 -2.72 -15.63 -2.73
N LEU A 69 -1.65 -15.66 -3.54
CA LEU A 69 -0.73 -14.54 -3.71
C LEU A 69 -1.45 -13.33 -4.30
N ALA A 70 -2.24 -13.51 -5.35
CA ALA A 70 -3.03 -12.45 -5.96
C ALA A 70 -4.03 -11.84 -4.95
N LYS A 71 -4.65 -12.68 -4.11
CA LYS A 71 -5.54 -12.22 -3.03
C LYS A 71 -4.77 -11.38 -1.99
N LEU A 72 -3.60 -11.83 -1.56
CA LEU A 72 -2.75 -11.10 -0.61
C LEU A 72 -2.32 -9.74 -1.18
N GLN A 73 -1.85 -9.71 -2.43
CA GLN A 73 -1.46 -8.48 -3.12
C GLN A 73 -2.63 -7.50 -3.24
N LYS A 74 -3.83 -7.99 -3.56
CA LYS A 74 -5.05 -7.17 -3.60
C LYS A 74 -5.36 -6.55 -2.24
N GLN A 75 -5.24 -7.33 -1.16
CA GLN A 75 -5.44 -6.84 0.21
C GLN A 75 -4.41 -5.76 0.57
N GLN A 76 -3.12 -6.02 0.33
CA GLN A 76 -2.04 -5.06 0.58
C GLN A 76 -2.21 -3.77 -0.24
N GLY A 77 -2.61 -3.89 -1.51
CA GLY A 77 -2.88 -2.75 -2.37
C GLY A 77 -3.98 -1.84 -1.83
N PHE A 78 -5.03 -2.42 -1.23
CA PHE A 78 -6.09 -1.63 -0.59
C PHE A 78 -5.59 -0.84 0.62
N PHE A 79 -4.85 -1.50 1.53
CA PHE A 79 -4.27 -0.82 2.70
C PHE A 79 -3.25 0.24 2.32
N THR A 80 -2.41 -0.03 1.32
CA THR A 80 -1.41 0.92 0.80
C THR A 80 -2.11 2.15 0.24
N LYS A 81 -3.18 1.96 -0.56
CA LYS A 81 -3.96 3.08 -1.12
C LYS A 81 -4.59 3.95 -0.03
N LEU A 82 -5.16 3.34 1.02
CA LEU A 82 -5.71 4.07 2.17
C LEU A 82 -4.63 4.82 2.96
N HIS A 83 -3.45 4.22 3.14
CA HIS A 83 -2.35 4.88 3.84
C HIS A 83 -1.84 6.09 3.05
N THR A 84 -1.63 5.93 1.74
CA THR A 84 -1.17 7.01 0.87
C THR A 84 -2.16 8.19 0.85
N SER A 85 -3.47 7.95 0.81
CA SER A 85 -4.45 9.04 0.84
C SER A 85 -4.47 9.78 2.17
N ARG A 86 -4.35 9.06 3.30
CA ARG A 86 -4.26 9.66 4.63
C ARG A 86 -2.98 10.49 4.78
N ASP A 87 -1.85 9.96 4.36
CA ASP A 87 -0.56 10.67 4.42
C ASP A 87 -0.58 11.94 3.59
N ALA A 88 -1.19 11.88 2.39
CA ALA A 88 -1.38 13.06 1.54
C ALA A 88 -2.23 14.13 2.25
N ALA A 89 -3.33 13.73 2.88
CA ALA A 89 -4.18 14.65 3.65
C ALA A 89 -3.42 15.29 4.82
N THR A 90 -2.70 14.49 5.63
CA THR A 90 -1.91 14.99 6.76
C THR A 90 -0.81 15.96 6.31
N ARG A 91 -0.07 15.63 5.26
CA ARG A 91 0.95 16.52 4.68
C ARG A 91 0.33 17.82 4.17
N THR A 92 -0.82 17.73 3.52
CA THR A 92 -1.56 18.90 3.03
C THR A 92 -1.95 19.82 4.18
N SER A 93 -2.57 19.28 5.24
CA SER A 93 -2.92 20.06 6.42
C SER A 93 -1.71 20.78 7.01
N PHE A 94 -0.57 20.10 7.13
CA PHE A 94 0.67 20.71 7.62
C PHE A 94 1.14 21.87 6.72
N VAL A 95 1.18 21.67 5.40
CA VAL A 95 1.59 22.71 4.44
C VAL A 95 0.67 23.92 4.52
N ILE A 96 -0.63 23.71 4.58
CA ILE A 96 -1.61 24.80 4.67
C ILE A 96 -1.53 25.53 6.01
N SER A 97 -1.43 24.81 7.13
CA SER A 97 -1.22 25.42 8.45
C SER A 97 0.06 26.25 8.50
N HIS A 98 1.16 25.75 7.94
CA HIS A 98 2.41 26.50 7.84
C HIS A 98 2.25 27.77 7.02
N LYS A 99 1.56 27.69 5.88
CA LYS A 99 1.29 28.84 5.01
C LYS A 99 0.43 29.91 5.70
N ILE A 100 -0.62 29.49 6.41
CA ILE A 100 -1.47 30.38 7.22
C ILE A 100 -0.64 31.09 8.28
N ALA A 101 0.17 30.36 9.04
CA ALA A 101 1.03 30.94 10.07
C ALA A 101 2.05 31.93 9.47
N LYS A 102 2.67 31.58 8.33
CA LYS A 102 3.68 32.42 7.67
C LYS A 102 3.10 33.70 7.09
N ASN A 103 1.94 33.63 6.44
CA ASN A 103 1.35 34.77 5.74
C ASN A 103 0.56 35.67 6.70
N SER A 104 0.10 35.15 7.85
CA SER A 104 -0.71 35.88 8.83
C SER A 104 -1.92 36.62 8.22
N LYS A 105 -2.46 36.06 7.14
CA LYS A 105 -3.63 36.59 6.43
C LYS A 105 -4.92 36.05 7.04
N PRO A 106 -5.97 36.88 7.21
CA PRO A 106 -7.25 36.42 7.73
C PRO A 106 -7.99 35.57 6.68
N PHE A 107 -8.81 34.62 7.14
CA PHE A 107 -9.65 33.79 6.27
C PHE A 107 -10.74 34.58 5.50
N SER A 108 -10.90 35.87 5.77
CA SER A 108 -11.75 36.78 4.99
C SER A 108 -11.12 37.22 3.66
N GLU A 109 -9.81 37.00 3.47
CA GLU A 109 -9.14 37.32 2.21
C GLU A 109 -9.36 36.19 1.19
N GLY A 110 -10.32 36.41 0.28
CA GLY A 110 -10.75 35.41 -0.70
C GLY A 110 -9.64 34.86 -1.59
N GLU A 111 -8.69 35.71 -2.01
CA GLU A 111 -7.54 35.30 -2.83
C GLU A 111 -6.64 34.32 -2.07
N PHE A 112 -6.37 34.60 -0.80
CA PHE A 112 -5.57 33.73 0.06
C PHE A 112 -6.25 32.38 0.33
N VAL A 113 -7.57 32.38 0.57
CA VAL A 113 -8.35 31.14 0.72
C VAL A 113 -8.32 30.32 -0.57
N LYS A 114 -8.51 30.97 -1.74
CA LYS A 114 -8.43 30.32 -3.04
C LYS A 114 -7.06 29.68 -3.27
N GLU A 115 -5.98 30.39 -2.95
CA GLU A 115 -4.61 29.89 -3.05
C GLU A 115 -4.41 28.63 -2.19
N CYS A 116 -4.87 28.66 -0.93
CA CYS A 116 -4.81 27.50 -0.03
C CYS A 116 -5.59 26.29 -0.57
N MET A 117 -6.76 26.52 -1.17
CA MET A 117 -7.57 25.44 -1.76
C MET A 117 -6.94 24.84 -3.01
N VAL A 118 -6.32 25.67 -3.87
CA VAL A 118 -5.60 25.19 -5.06
C VAL A 118 -4.38 24.36 -4.66
N ASP A 119 -3.62 24.80 -3.66
CA ASP A 119 -2.48 24.05 -3.12
C ASP A 119 -2.92 22.72 -2.51
N SER A 120 -4.02 22.71 -1.76
CA SER A 120 -4.58 21.50 -1.18
C SER A 120 -4.96 20.48 -2.25
N ALA A 121 -5.60 20.93 -3.33
CA ALA A 121 -5.95 20.05 -4.43
C ALA A 121 -4.74 19.52 -5.18
N ALA A 122 -3.68 20.32 -5.34
CA ALA A 122 -2.44 19.84 -5.96
C ALA A 122 -1.78 18.70 -5.16
N LEU A 123 -1.91 18.73 -3.83
CA LEU A 123 -1.32 17.72 -2.94
C LEU A 123 -2.19 16.47 -2.75
N ILE A 124 -3.52 16.62 -2.73
CA ILE A 124 -4.46 15.50 -2.48
C ILE A 124 -4.92 14.84 -3.79
N CYS A 125 -5.16 15.62 -4.84
CA CYS A 125 -5.71 15.15 -6.12
C CYS A 125 -5.06 15.91 -7.29
N PRO A 126 -3.80 15.62 -7.63
CA PRO A 126 -3.07 16.33 -8.68
C PRO A 126 -3.81 16.35 -10.04
N GLU A 127 -4.59 15.32 -10.33
CA GLU A 127 -5.42 15.20 -11.54
C GLU A 127 -6.52 16.28 -11.64
N LYS A 128 -6.99 16.83 -10.50
CA LYS A 128 -8.10 17.80 -10.44
C LYS A 128 -7.65 19.25 -10.31
N LYS A 129 -6.33 19.51 -10.20
CA LYS A 129 -5.76 20.85 -10.01
C LYS A 129 -6.24 21.86 -11.06
N ALA A 130 -6.32 21.44 -12.32
CA ALA A 130 -6.68 22.31 -13.45
C ALA A 130 -8.14 22.81 -13.44
N HIS A 131 -9.03 22.16 -12.69
CA HIS A 131 -10.43 22.58 -12.56
C HIS A 131 -10.61 23.67 -11.50
N LEU A 132 -9.78 23.66 -10.44
CA LEU A 132 -9.88 24.60 -9.32
C LEU A 132 -9.15 25.92 -9.56
N SER A 133 -8.13 25.94 -10.42
CA SER A 133 -7.48 27.20 -10.82
C SER A 133 -8.40 28.11 -11.66
N LYS A 134 -9.46 27.53 -12.24
CA LYS A 134 -10.38 28.22 -13.18
C LYS A 134 -11.66 28.73 -12.52
N SER A 135 -11.95 28.37 -11.27
CA SER A 135 -13.12 28.90 -10.57
C SER A 135 -12.88 30.36 -10.16
N ARG A 136 -13.59 31.30 -10.79
CA ARG A 136 -13.70 32.68 -10.31
C ARG A 136 -14.66 32.70 -9.12
N CYS A 137 -14.35 33.45 -8.06
CA CYS A 137 -15.32 33.69 -7.01
C CYS A 137 -16.49 34.48 -7.61
N PRO A 138 -17.76 34.05 -7.45
CA PRO A 138 -18.89 34.86 -7.89
C PRO A 138 -18.92 36.15 -7.04
N GLY A 139 -18.65 37.30 -7.66
CA GLY A 139 -18.77 38.61 -7.00
C GLY A 139 -17.59 39.59 -7.12
N GLU A 140 -16.56 39.34 -7.92
CA GLU A 140 -15.63 40.42 -8.31
C GLU A 140 -16.17 41.19 -9.52
N PRO A 141 -16.09 42.54 -9.53
CA PRO A 141 -16.50 43.36 -10.67
C PRO A 141 -15.76 43.04 -11.98
#